data_AF-A0A9E4BCB2-F1
#
_entry.id   AF-A0A9E4BCB2-F1
#
_cell.length_a   1.000
_cell.length_b   1.000
_cell.length_c   1.000
_cell.angle_alpha   90.00
_cell.angle_beta   90.00
_cell.angle_gamma   90.00
#
_symmetry.space_group_name_H-M   'P 1'
#
loop_
_entity.id
_entity.type
_entity.pdbx_description
1 polymer ?
#
loop_
_entity_poly.entity_id
_entity_poly.type
_entity_poly.pdbx_seq_one_letter_code
_entity_poly.pdbx_strand_id
1 'polypeptide(L)'
;MGEVEEELRRLRDSMEHRREELERVRRRTVGLIESGIDDAVRDVFQRLESDMPKALATLDTDLERVVTGFLDGSHIPWGGGERDGRRVLHIGAHQALPAPFQGGASVALGASRTLDDVDSLHLAHPLVRAAVAEARTNGGGYRVRFELGPGAPAALHQHRSSRGRLALTRLEYRGFEREDRLRATAVFEDAQVLRPAEAALELLRQPCTDIPPFDTPLAVTEAHLDEVVDEEMFFEQGSVADTEQANFETAMAQLDRYLADRALVLRRSRERQRTRLKNAEQARSRANGAEQRARADHQLREIEHSIDRLDAQLDALAKRDDDAYDRAKVRAYERRYHAPRAERLLTAEFVIA
;
A
#
# COMPACT_ATOMS: atom_id res chain seq x y z
N MET A 1 -30.24 -51.98 -30.97
CA MET A 1 -28.90 -51.58 -31.46
C MET A 1 -28.94 -50.20 -32.10
N GLY A 2 -29.92 -49.86 -32.96
CA GLY A 2 -30.00 -48.52 -33.59
C GLY A 2 -30.32 -47.35 -32.64
N GLU A 3 -31.14 -47.56 -31.62
CA GLU A 3 -31.60 -46.49 -30.70
C GLU A 3 -30.47 -45.93 -29.83
N VAL A 4 -29.54 -46.78 -29.39
CA VAL A 4 -28.36 -46.38 -28.59
C VAL A 4 -27.33 -45.63 -29.44
N GLU A 5 -27.16 -46.00 -30.71
CA GLU A 5 -26.28 -45.26 -31.64
C GLU A 5 -26.84 -43.88 -31.98
N GLU A 6 -28.16 -43.76 -32.08
CA GLU A 6 -28.84 -42.50 -32.37
C GLU A 6 -28.79 -41.55 -31.16
N GLU A 7 -28.96 -42.08 -29.96
CA GLU A 7 -28.84 -41.32 -28.71
C GLU A 7 -27.39 -40.89 -28.44
N LEU A 8 -26.39 -41.75 -28.71
CA LEU A 8 -24.97 -41.38 -28.63
C LEU A 8 -24.56 -40.34 -29.67
N ARG A 9 -25.18 -40.34 -30.86
CA ARG A 9 -24.95 -39.32 -31.89
C ARG A 9 -25.55 -37.98 -31.44
N ARG A 10 -26.79 -37.96 -30.93
CA ARG A 10 -27.41 -36.74 -30.38
C ARG A 10 -26.63 -36.16 -29.21
N LEU A 11 -26.12 -37.00 -28.31
CA LEU A 11 -25.32 -36.55 -27.17
C LEU A 11 -23.98 -35.96 -27.62
N ARG A 12 -23.38 -36.52 -28.67
CA ARG A 12 -22.14 -36.00 -29.27
C ARG A 12 -22.38 -34.65 -29.93
N ASP A 13 -23.43 -34.53 -30.74
CA ASP A 13 -23.78 -33.28 -31.43
C ASP A 13 -24.14 -32.18 -30.41
N SER A 14 -24.84 -32.54 -29.33
CA SER A 14 -25.16 -31.60 -28.24
C SER A 14 -23.91 -31.14 -27.48
N MET A 15 -22.98 -32.04 -27.20
CA MET A 15 -21.71 -31.72 -26.53
C MET A 15 -20.79 -30.88 -27.42
N GLU A 16 -20.77 -31.14 -28.72
CA GLU A 16 -20.00 -30.38 -29.70
C GLU A 16 -20.57 -28.96 -29.85
N HIS A 17 -21.89 -28.83 -29.97
CA HIS A 17 -22.55 -27.53 -30.00
C HIS A 17 -22.29 -26.71 -28.72
N ARG A 18 -22.36 -27.34 -27.55
CA ARG A 18 -22.14 -26.68 -26.26
C ARG A 18 -20.67 -26.29 -26.05
N ARG A 19 -19.75 -27.07 -26.60
CA ARG A 19 -18.32 -26.74 -26.61
C ARG A 19 -18.04 -25.54 -27.51
N GLU A 20 -18.63 -25.48 -28.70
CA GLU A 20 -18.49 -24.33 -29.61
C GLU A 20 -19.06 -23.04 -29.00
N GLU A 21 -20.19 -23.14 -28.32
CA GLU A 21 -20.82 -22.01 -27.63
C GLU A 21 -19.92 -21.48 -26.50
N LEU A 22 -19.36 -22.38 -25.68
CA LEU A 22 -18.39 -22.03 -24.63
C LEU A 22 -17.11 -21.42 -25.19
N GLU A 23 -16.57 -21.96 -26.28
CA GLU A 23 -15.38 -21.40 -26.94
C GLU A 23 -15.64 -20.02 -27.54
N ARG A 24 -16.85 -19.75 -28.04
CA ARG A 24 -17.27 -18.44 -28.56
C ARG A 24 -17.41 -17.41 -27.44
N VAL A 25 -18.03 -17.78 -26.33
CA VAL A 25 -18.13 -16.92 -25.13
C VAL A 25 -16.74 -16.62 -24.59
N ARG A 26 -15.88 -17.65 -24.43
CA ARG A 26 -14.51 -17.46 -23.96
C ARG A 26 -13.70 -16.52 -24.85
N ARG A 27 -13.77 -16.67 -26.19
CA ARG A 27 -13.11 -15.74 -27.13
C ARG A 27 -13.61 -14.31 -27.00
N ARG A 28 -14.92 -14.12 -26.83
CA ARG A 28 -15.52 -12.79 -26.62
C ARG A 28 -15.07 -12.18 -25.31
N THR A 29 -15.03 -12.95 -24.22
CA THR A 29 -14.58 -12.47 -22.90
C THR A 29 -13.09 -12.14 -22.90
N VAL A 30 -12.26 -12.99 -23.52
CA VAL A 30 -10.82 -12.73 -23.68
C VAL A 30 -10.59 -11.45 -24.49
N GLY A 31 -11.26 -11.29 -25.63
CA GLY A 31 -11.14 -10.07 -26.45
C GLY A 31 -11.60 -8.80 -25.75
N LEU A 32 -12.66 -8.86 -24.93
CA LEU A 32 -13.13 -7.72 -24.12
C LEU A 32 -12.16 -7.38 -22.97
N ILE A 33 -11.51 -8.38 -22.38
CA ILE A 33 -10.49 -8.19 -21.34
C ILE A 33 -9.23 -7.60 -21.97
N GLU A 34 -8.77 -8.12 -23.11
CA GLU A 34 -7.59 -7.62 -23.82
C GLU A 34 -7.79 -6.18 -24.31
N SER A 35 -8.94 -5.86 -24.92
CA SER A 35 -9.23 -4.49 -25.36
C SER A 35 -9.38 -3.51 -24.19
N GLY A 36 -10.05 -3.93 -23.10
CA GLY A 36 -10.23 -3.10 -21.92
C GLY A 36 -8.92 -2.84 -21.16
N ILE A 37 -7.99 -3.81 -21.17
CA ILE A 37 -6.65 -3.63 -20.63
C ILE A 37 -5.84 -2.68 -21.52
N ASP A 38 -5.89 -2.82 -22.85
CA ASP A 38 -5.15 -1.95 -23.77
C ASP A 38 -5.60 -0.48 -23.70
N ASP A 39 -6.92 -0.24 -23.59
CA ASP A 39 -7.47 1.12 -23.47
C ASP A 39 -7.15 1.73 -22.10
N ALA A 40 -7.27 0.97 -21.01
CA ALA A 40 -6.89 1.44 -19.67
C ALA A 40 -5.39 1.74 -19.57
N VAL A 41 -4.54 0.92 -20.20
CA VAL A 41 -3.10 1.15 -20.27
C VAL A 41 -2.79 2.40 -21.08
N ARG A 42 -3.46 2.61 -22.22
CA ARG A 42 -3.27 3.81 -23.06
C ARG A 42 -3.69 5.09 -22.33
N ASP A 43 -4.81 5.07 -21.62
CA ASP A 43 -5.26 6.21 -20.80
C ASP A 43 -4.27 6.53 -19.67
N VAL A 44 -3.68 5.51 -19.04
CA VAL A 44 -2.62 5.70 -18.04
C VAL A 44 -1.39 6.33 -18.68
N PHE A 45 -0.94 5.86 -19.83
CA PHE A 45 0.21 6.46 -20.53
C PHE A 45 -0.05 7.90 -20.95
N GLN A 46 -1.25 8.24 -21.45
CA GLN A 46 -1.60 9.61 -21.78
C GLN A 46 -1.63 10.53 -20.56
N ARG A 47 -2.17 10.07 -19.43
CA ARG A 47 -2.12 10.83 -18.16
C ARG A 47 -0.69 11.00 -17.66
N LEU A 48 0.14 9.97 -17.77
CA LEU A 48 1.55 10.06 -17.42
C LEU A 48 2.27 11.08 -18.32
N GLU A 49 1.99 11.10 -19.63
CA GLU A 49 2.58 12.06 -20.55
C GLU A 49 2.15 13.51 -20.27
N SER A 50 0.89 13.74 -19.88
CA SER A 50 0.38 15.08 -19.58
C SER A 50 0.81 15.59 -18.20
N ASP A 51 0.78 14.73 -17.17
CA ASP A 51 0.87 15.16 -15.78
C ASP A 51 2.30 15.06 -15.23
N MET A 52 3.11 14.12 -15.75
CA MET A 52 4.46 13.88 -15.27
C MET A 52 5.41 15.08 -15.43
N PRO A 53 5.40 15.86 -16.53
CA PRO A 53 6.27 17.04 -16.64
C PRO A 53 6.02 18.04 -15.52
N LYS A 54 4.75 18.28 -15.18
CA LYS A 54 4.36 19.18 -14.10
C LYS A 54 4.71 18.60 -12.73
N ALA A 55 4.48 17.31 -12.52
CA ALA A 55 4.81 16.63 -11.27
C ALA A 55 6.33 16.61 -11.00
N LEU A 56 7.14 16.41 -12.04
CA LEU A 56 8.60 16.45 -11.95
C LEU A 56 9.12 17.87 -11.65
N ALA A 57 8.55 18.89 -12.28
CA ALA A 57 8.91 20.28 -11.98
C ALA A 57 8.55 20.66 -10.52
N THR A 58 7.41 20.18 -10.01
CA THR A 58 7.05 20.34 -8.60
C THR A 58 8.05 19.62 -7.69
N LEU A 59 8.42 18.37 -8.02
CA LEU A 59 9.42 17.63 -7.25
C LEU A 59 10.78 18.33 -7.23
N ASP A 60 11.24 18.85 -8.36
CA ASP A 60 12.50 19.62 -8.44
C ASP A 60 12.44 20.87 -7.55
N THR A 61 11.30 21.57 -7.55
CA THR A 61 11.07 22.73 -6.68
C THR A 61 11.07 22.33 -5.20
N ASP A 62 10.44 21.21 -4.85
CA ASP A 62 10.40 20.71 -3.47
C ASP A 62 11.79 20.25 -3.00
N LEU A 63 12.56 19.58 -3.86
CA LEU A 63 13.94 19.20 -3.59
C LEU A 63 14.85 20.42 -3.38
N GLU A 64 14.70 21.46 -4.20
CA GLU A 64 15.40 22.74 -4.00
C GLU A 64 15.08 23.29 -2.62
N ARG A 65 13.79 23.44 -2.29
CA ARG A 65 13.34 24.00 -1.00
C ARG A 65 13.89 23.24 0.20
N VAL A 66 13.85 21.90 0.17
CA VAL A 66 14.37 21.06 1.26
C VAL A 66 15.86 21.29 1.46
N VAL A 67 16.63 21.35 0.38
CA VAL A 67 18.07 21.55 0.46
C VAL A 67 18.41 22.98 0.88
N THR A 68 17.81 23.99 0.26
CA THR A 68 18.07 25.39 0.60
C THR A 68 17.67 25.70 2.04
N GLY A 69 16.54 25.16 2.51
CA GLY A 69 16.12 25.31 3.91
C GLY A 69 17.13 24.72 4.89
N PHE A 70 17.68 23.54 4.60
CA PHE A 70 18.76 22.94 5.40
C PHE A 70 20.04 23.78 5.38
N LEU A 71 20.43 24.28 4.21
CA LEU A 71 21.63 25.12 4.06
C LEU A 71 21.47 26.43 4.84
N ASP A 72 20.32 27.10 4.72
CA ASP A 72 20.02 28.34 5.44
C ASP A 72 19.97 28.12 6.96
N GLY A 73 19.25 27.08 7.41
CA GLY A 73 19.13 26.72 8.83
C GLY A 73 20.45 26.29 9.47
N SER A 74 21.34 25.69 8.67
CA SER A 74 22.70 25.32 9.10
C SER A 74 23.73 26.43 8.88
N HIS A 75 23.30 27.60 8.39
CA HIS A 75 24.17 28.73 8.02
C HIS A 75 25.31 28.37 7.06
N ILE A 76 25.05 27.44 6.14
CA ILE A 76 25.98 27.00 5.11
C ILE A 76 25.91 28.00 3.95
N PRO A 77 27.03 28.62 3.52
CA PRO A 77 27.01 29.56 2.43
C PRO A 77 26.65 28.86 1.12
N TRP A 78 25.64 29.37 0.41
CA TRP A 78 25.26 28.88 -0.90
C TRP A 78 24.78 30.00 -1.82
N GLY A 79 24.76 29.73 -3.13
CA GLY A 79 24.23 30.63 -4.14
C GLY A 79 23.55 29.85 -5.26
N GLY A 80 22.48 30.45 -5.82
CA GLY A 80 21.79 29.90 -6.98
C GLY A 80 22.33 30.48 -8.29
N GLY A 81 22.42 29.67 -9.31
CA GLY A 81 22.75 30.06 -10.68
C GLY A 81 21.93 29.27 -11.70
N GLU A 82 22.14 29.59 -12.97
CA GLU A 82 21.57 28.84 -14.08
C GLU A 82 22.71 28.42 -15.02
N ARG A 83 22.71 27.14 -15.43
CA ARG A 83 23.64 26.59 -16.44
C ARG A 83 22.84 25.73 -17.41
N ASP A 84 22.97 26.01 -18.70
CA ASP A 84 22.27 25.30 -19.79
C ASP A 84 20.76 25.15 -19.57
N GLY A 85 20.10 26.21 -19.08
CA GLY A 85 18.67 26.21 -18.81
C GLY A 85 18.26 25.48 -17.53
N ARG A 86 19.23 25.09 -16.69
CA ARG A 86 18.98 24.36 -15.43
C ARG A 86 19.44 25.16 -14.22
N ARG A 87 18.64 25.07 -13.17
CA ARG A 87 18.97 25.63 -11.85
C ARG A 87 20.11 24.83 -11.22
N VAL A 88 21.16 25.53 -10.80
CA VAL A 88 22.32 24.94 -10.11
C VAL A 88 22.53 25.66 -8.78
N LEU A 89 22.72 24.89 -7.72
CA LEU A 89 23.10 25.36 -6.39
C LEU A 89 24.61 25.20 -6.22
N HIS A 90 25.30 26.29 -5.89
CA HIS A 90 26.71 26.30 -5.52
C HIS A 90 26.83 26.41 -4.01
N ILE A 91 27.40 25.39 -3.39
CA ILE A 91 27.47 25.22 -1.94
C ILE A 91 28.93 25.35 -1.51
N GLY A 92 29.20 26.25 -0.56
CA GLY A 92 30.53 26.45 0.01
C GLY A 92 30.94 25.34 0.96
N ALA A 93 32.24 25.23 1.23
CA ALA A 93 32.79 24.26 2.17
C ALA A 93 32.24 24.47 3.58
N HIS A 94 31.78 23.39 4.22
CA HIS A 94 31.24 23.42 5.58
C HIS A 94 31.28 22.05 6.26
N GLN A 95 31.55 22.02 7.57
CA GLN A 95 31.70 20.75 8.32
C GLN A 95 30.36 20.01 8.51
N ALA A 96 29.24 20.73 8.53
CA ALA A 96 27.90 20.15 8.65
C ALA A 96 27.43 19.44 7.36
N LEU A 97 28.15 19.60 6.24
CA LEU A 97 27.84 18.88 5.01
C LEU A 97 28.22 17.39 5.15
N PRO A 98 27.54 16.49 4.40
CA PRO A 98 27.95 15.10 4.30
C PRO A 98 29.42 14.98 3.89
N ALA A 99 30.12 13.96 4.39
CA ALA A 99 31.55 13.73 4.14
C ALA A 99 32.03 14.00 2.69
N PRO A 100 31.36 13.54 1.61
CA PRO A 100 31.82 13.83 0.24
C PRO A 100 31.74 15.29 -0.17
N PHE A 101 30.97 16.13 0.53
CA PHE A 101 30.65 17.51 0.16
C PHE A 101 31.22 18.54 1.14
N GLN A 102 32.00 18.14 2.14
CA GLN A 102 32.57 19.08 3.12
C GLN A 102 33.49 20.14 2.49
N GLY A 103 34.10 19.84 1.34
CA GLY A 103 34.89 20.79 0.54
C GLY A 103 34.08 21.76 -0.32
N GLY A 104 32.74 21.69 -0.28
CA GLY A 104 31.83 22.39 -1.18
C GLY A 104 31.34 21.50 -2.32
N ALA A 105 30.26 21.92 -2.98
CA ALA A 105 29.60 21.15 -4.04
C ALA A 105 28.87 22.04 -5.03
N SER A 106 28.69 21.56 -6.26
CA SER A 106 27.71 22.12 -7.19
C SER A 106 26.68 21.04 -7.53
N VAL A 107 25.40 21.36 -7.35
CA VAL A 107 24.29 20.42 -7.53
C VAL A 107 23.23 21.02 -8.45
N ALA A 108 22.79 20.28 -9.46
CA ALA A 108 21.74 20.69 -10.40
C ALA A 108 20.40 20.07 -10.00
N LEU A 109 19.31 20.83 -10.22
CA LEU A 109 17.95 20.27 -10.22
C LEU A 109 17.69 19.53 -11.53
N GLY A 110 17.10 18.34 -11.45
CA GLY A 110 16.92 17.45 -12.60
C GLY A 110 18.21 16.77 -13.06
N ALA A 111 18.18 16.17 -14.27
CA ALA A 111 19.29 15.37 -14.78
C ALA A 111 20.55 16.22 -15.05
N SER A 112 21.72 15.80 -14.54
CA SER A 112 23.00 16.51 -14.72
C SER A 112 23.90 15.94 -15.83
N ARG A 113 23.44 14.97 -16.63
CA ARG A 113 24.27 14.22 -17.61
C ARG A 113 25.00 15.07 -18.67
N THR A 114 24.63 16.34 -18.80
CA THR A 114 25.22 17.28 -19.76
C THR A 114 26.05 18.38 -19.08
N LEU A 115 26.17 18.35 -17.75
CA LEU A 115 26.90 19.34 -16.95
C LEU A 115 28.11 18.66 -16.30
N ASP A 116 29.31 19.11 -16.66
CA ASP A 116 30.54 18.64 -16.02
C ASP A 116 30.66 19.19 -14.59
N ASP A 117 31.19 18.38 -13.68
CA ASP A 117 31.42 18.71 -12.26
C ASP A 117 30.17 19.17 -11.47
N VAL A 118 28.99 18.71 -11.87
CA VAL A 118 27.71 19.00 -11.19
C VAL A 118 26.93 17.71 -10.90
N ASP A 119 26.65 17.47 -9.62
CA ASP A 119 25.85 16.32 -9.20
C ASP A 119 24.35 16.59 -9.43
N SER A 120 23.60 15.54 -9.78
CA SER A 120 22.14 15.64 -9.93
C SER A 120 21.45 15.49 -8.57
N LEU A 121 20.60 16.44 -8.22
CA LEU A 121 19.80 16.37 -7.01
C LEU A 121 18.65 15.38 -7.20
N HIS A 122 18.55 14.40 -6.31
CA HIS A 122 17.51 13.38 -6.30
C HIS A 122 17.21 12.94 -4.87
N LEU A 123 16.13 12.19 -4.65
CA LEU A 123 15.70 11.78 -3.29
C LEU A 123 16.77 11.03 -2.48
N ALA A 124 17.59 10.20 -3.14
CA ALA A 124 18.68 9.48 -2.49
C ALA A 124 19.97 10.31 -2.28
N HIS A 125 20.00 11.58 -2.71
CA HIS A 125 21.21 12.40 -2.69
C HIS A 125 21.64 12.67 -1.24
N PRO A 126 22.94 12.62 -0.89
CA PRO A 126 23.38 12.78 0.50
C PRO A 126 22.95 14.11 1.14
N LEU A 127 22.87 15.20 0.35
CA LEU A 127 22.36 16.49 0.84
C LEU A 127 20.88 16.43 1.22
N VAL A 128 20.04 15.78 0.42
CA VAL A 128 18.61 15.61 0.73
C VAL A 128 18.44 14.77 1.99
N ARG A 129 19.22 13.69 2.12
CA ARG A 129 19.19 12.84 3.31
C ARG A 129 19.65 13.59 4.57
N ALA A 130 20.67 14.44 4.46
CA ALA A 130 21.12 15.27 5.57
C ALA A 130 20.07 16.30 5.96
N ALA A 131 19.46 16.98 4.99
CA ALA A 131 18.36 17.92 5.22
C ALA A 131 17.17 17.25 5.94
N VAL A 132 16.75 16.07 5.47
CA VAL A 132 15.67 15.31 6.12
C VAL A 132 16.06 14.83 7.52
N ALA A 133 17.31 14.43 7.74
CA ALA A 133 17.78 14.00 9.05
C ALA A 133 17.86 15.16 10.06
N GLU A 134 18.31 16.33 9.60
CA GLU A 134 18.32 17.56 10.39
C GLU A 134 16.89 17.97 10.76
N ALA A 135 15.98 18.04 9.78
CA ALA A 135 14.58 18.38 10.02
C ALA A 135 13.90 17.42 11.02
N ARG A 136 14.21 16.11 10.97
CA ARG A 136 13.70 15.13 11.94
C ARG A 136 14.27 15.31 13.34
N THR A 137 15.51 15.76 13.45
CA THR A 137 16.16 16.00 14.74
C THR A 137 15.61 17.26 15.40
N ASN A 138 15.29 18.27 14.60
CA ASN A 138 14.85 19.58 15.07
C ASN A 138 13.32 19.79 15.04
N GLY A 139 12.55 18.72 14.78
CA GLY A 139 11.12 18.71 14.44
C GLY A 139 10.11 19.29 15.45
N GLY A 140 10.51 20.05 16.47
CA GLY A 140 9.60 20.56 17.49
C GLY A 140 9.97 21.96 18.00
N GLY A 141 8.97 22.64 18.56
CA GLY A 141 9.15 23.94 19.19
C GLY A 141 9.26 25.12 18.22
N TYR A 142 8.88 24.91 16.96
CA TYR A 142 8.82 25.98 15.96
C TYR A 142 7.75 27.00 16.32
N ARG A 143 8.04 28.26 15.99
CA ARG A 143 7.08 29.36 16.09
C ARG A 143 7.09 30.11 14.79
N VAL A 144 5.99 30.03 14.05
CA VAL A 144 5.95 30.50 12.67
C VAL A 144 4.79 31.45 12.40
N ARG A 145 5.03 32.45 11.56
CA ARG A 145 3.99 33.25 10.93
C ARG A 145 3.77 32.76 9.52
N PHE A 146 2.56 32.34 9.19
CA PHE A 146 2.16 31.98 7.83
C PHE A 146 1.62 33.20 7.09
N GLU A 147 2.14 33.44 5.88
CA GLU A 147 1.67 34.48 4.98
C GLU A 147 0.72 33.86 3.95
N LEU A 148 -0.57 34.23 4.00
CA LEU A 148 -1.55 33.67 3.07
C LEU A 148 -1.43 34.29 1.68
N GLY A 149 -1.16 33.46 0.68
CA GLY A 149 -1.23 33.88 -0.71
C GLY A 149 -2.68 34.08 -1.20
N PRO A 150 -2.88 34.73 -2.37
CA PRO A 150 -4.20 34.94 -2.96
C PRO A 150 -4.90 33.64 -3.41
N GLY A 151 -4.14 32.54 -3.51
CA GLY A 151 -4.68 31.20 -3.83
C GLY A 151 -4.94 30.34 -2.60
N ALA A 152 -4.81 30.87 -1.38
CA ALA A 152 -5.07 30.11 -0.16
C ALA A 152 -6.55 29.72 -0.04
N PRO A 153 -6.88 28.54 0.52
CA PRO A 153 -8.27 28.16 0.76
C PRO A 153 -9.04 29.20 1.58
N ALA A 154 -10.32 29.39 1.27
CA ALA A 154 -11.18 30.34 1.99
C ALA A 154 -11.23 30.09 3.51
N ALA A 155 -11.13 28.82 3.93
CA ALA A 155 -11.02 28.43 5.34
C ALA A 155 -9.83 29.11 6.04
N LEU A 156 -8.66 29.21 5.38
CA LEU A 156 -7.50 29.89 5.96
C LEU A 156 -7.73 31.40 6.09
N HIS A 157 -8.35 32.02 5.08
CA HIS A 157 -8.65 33.45 5.10
C HIS A 157 -9.64 33.84 6.21
N GLN A 158 -10.53 32.94 6.63
CA GLN A 158 -11.47 33.17 7.73
C GLN A 158 -10.75 33.26 9.09
N HIS A 159 -9.59 32.61 9.23
CA HIS A 159 -8.79 32.60 10.46
C HIS A 159 -7.58 33.54 10.38
N ARG A 160 -7.68 34.61 9.59
CA ARG A 160 -6.64 35.64 9.52
C ARG A 160 -6.42 36.27 10.89
N SER A 161 -5.16 36.48 11.25
CA SER A 161 -4.73 36.97 12.57
C SER A 161 -4.99 35.99 13.73
N SER A 162 -5.53 34.81 13.47
CA SER A 162 -5.65 33.76 14.48
C SER A 162 -4.32 33.08 14.73
N ARG A 163 -4.12 32.68 15.99
CA ARG A 163 -2.96 31.92 16.46
C ARG A 163 -3.38 30.56 16.98
N GLY A 164 -2.48 29.59 16.94
CA GLY A 164 -2.80 28.21 17.27
C GLY A 164 -1.58 27.29 17.35
N ARG A 165 -1.85 25.99 17.49
CA ARG A 165 -0.85 24.92 17.40
C ARG A 165 -1.13 24.02 16.20
N LEU A 166 -0.06 23.56 15.57
CA LEU A 166 -0.08 22.72 14.39
C LEU A 166 0.75 21.47 14.65
N ALA A 167 0.22 20.32 14.25
CA ALA A 167 0.94 19.05 14.21
C ALA A 167 0.93 18.48 12.80
N LEU A 168 2.06 17.93 12.36
CA LEU A 168 2.12 16.99 11.24
C LEU A 168 2.38 15.60 11.80
N THR A 169 1.46 14.68 11.54
CA THR A 169 1.50 13.30 12.02
C THR A 169 1.55 12.36 10.81
N ARG A 170 2.46 11.38 10.86
CA ARG A 170 2.45 10.25 9.95
C ARG A 170 1.64 9.12 10.57
N LEU A 171 0.67 8.60 9.83
CA LEU A 171 -0.10 7.44 10.18
C LEU A 171 0.36 6.26 9.32
N GLU A 172 0.96 5.26 9.95
CA GLU A 172 1.37 4.02 9.29
C GLU A 172 0.27 2.98 9.44
N TYR A 173 -0.36 2.61 8.33
CA TYR A 173 -1.33 1.54 8.22
C TYR A 173 -0.63 0.26 7.77
N ARG A 174 -0.80 -0.81 8.55
CA ARG A 174 -0.25 -2.15 8.27
C ARG A 174 -1.37 -3.15 7.97
N GLY A 175 -2.22 -2.76 7.03
CA GLY A 175 -3.34 -3.56 6.56
C GLY A 175 -2.92 -4.67 5.59
N PHE A 176 -3.75 -4.93 4.59
CA PHE A 176 -3.38 -5.78 3.47
C PHE A 176 -2.29 -5.14 2.62
N GLU A 177 -2.34 -3.83 2.46
CA GLU A 177 -1.28 -3.02 1.88
C GLU A 177 -0.68 -2.11 2.94
N ARG A 178 0.63 -1.86 2.85
CA ARG A 178 1.27 -0.86 3.70
C ARG A 178 1.03 0.50 3.08
N GLU A 179 0.39 1.36 3.85
CA GLU A 179 0.13 2.74 3.45
C GLU A 179 0.61 3.69 4.56
N ASP A 180 1.43 4.67 4.20
CA ASP A 180 1.82 5.76 5.09
C ASP A 180 1.03 7.00 4.66
N ARG A 181 0.21 7.57 5.54
CA ARG A 181 -0.53 8.82 5.30
C ARG A 181 0.03 9.95 6.14
N LEU A 182 0.02 11.15 5.57
CA LEU A 182 0.40 12.38 6.28
C LEU A 182 -0.86 13.16 6.62
N ARG A 183 -1.01 13.49 7.90
CA ARG A 183 -2.12 14.27 8.41
C ARG A 183 -1.60 15.52 9.10
N ALA A 184 -2.07 16.68 8.66
CA ALA A 184 -1.85 17.93 9.38
C ALA A 184 -3.09 18.27 10.20
N THR A 185 -2.88 18.70 11.43
CA THR A 185 -3.93 19.10 12.36
C THR A 185 -3.58 20.46 12.93
N ALA A 186 -4.45 21.45 12.73
CA ALA A 186 -4.28 22.79 13.29
C ALA A 186 -5.43 23.11 14.24
N VAL A 187 -5.10 23.59 15.44
CA VAL A 187 -6.05 23.98 16.48
C VAL A 187 -5.78 25.42 16.88
N PHE A 188 -6.78 26.27 16.76
CA PHE A 188 -6.72 27.68 17.12
C PHE A 188 -6.89 27.89 18.61
N GLU A 189 -6.49 29.07 19.11
CA GLU A 189 -6.55 29.40 20.54
C GLU A 189 -7.95 29.31 21.17
N ASP A 190 -8.99 29.51 20.37
CA ASP A 190 -10.40 29.35 20.77
C ASP A 190 -10.88 27.89 20.77
N ALA A 191 -9.94 26.93 20.70
CA ALA A 191 -10.15 25.49 20.59
C ALA A 191 -10.87 25.05 19.31
N GLN A 192 -10.99 25.92 18.30
CA GLN A 192 -11.50 25.50 16.99
C GLN A 192 -10.44 24.71 16.21
N VAL A 193 -10.85 23.57 15.66
CA VAL A 193 -10.03 22.79 14.73
C VAL A 193 -10.21 23.37 13.33
N LEU A 194 -9.11 23.56 12.60
CA LEU A 194 -9.15 24.01 11.22
C LEU A 194 -9.82 22.96 10.33
N ARG A 195 -10.92 23.37 9.67
CA ARG A 195 -11.68 22.53 8.75
C ARG A 195 -11.81 23.21 7.37
N PRO A 196 -11.92 22.45 6.26
CA PRO A 196 -11.78 21.00 6.19
C PRO A 196 -10.32 20.59 6.46
N ALA A 197 -10.07 19.32 6.77
CA ALA A 197 -8.77 18.93 7.30
C ALA A 197 -7.61 19.07 6.30
N GLU A 198 -7.91 19.05 5.01
CA GLU A 198 -6.96 19.34 3.93
C GLU A 198 -6.40 20.77 4.04
N ALA A 199 -7.17 21.71 4.61
CA ALA A 199 -6.73 23.09 4.79
C ALA A 199 -5.50 23.20 5.69
N ALA A 200 -5.31 22.28 6.66
CA ALA A 200 -4.12 22.27 7.50
C ALA A 200 -2.86 21.87 6.72
N LEU A 201 -2.97 20.96 5.74
CA LEU A 201 -1.88 20.65 4.82
C LEU A 201 -1.60 21.82 3.88
N GLU A 202 -2.64 22.51 3.40
CA GLU A 202 -2.46 23.72 2.59
C GLU A 202 -1.82 24.88 3.38
N LEU A 203 -2.06 24.96 4.69
CA LEU A 203 -1.39 25.92 5.57
C LEU A 203 0.12 25.68 5.60
N LEU A 204 0.56 24.42 5.73
CA LEU A 204 1.98 24.03 5.68
C LEU A 204 2.66 24.37 4.34
N ARG A 205 1.89 24.54 3.25
CA ARG A 205 2.41 24.95 1.95
C ARG A 205 2.54 26.47 1.79
N GLN A 206 1.96 27.25 2.70
CA GLN A 206 2.08 28.71 2.67
C GLN A 206 3.50 29.13 3.05
N PRO A 207 4.02 30.23 2.49
CA PRO A 207 5.25 30.85 2.98
C PRO A 207 5.14 31.12 4.48
N CYS A 208 6.22 30.82 5.22
CA CYS A 208 6.27 31.12 6.64
C CYS A 208 7.60 31.73 7.05
N THR A 209 7.59 32.42 8.18
CA THR A 209 8.77 33.03 8.80
C THR A 209 8.81 32.71 10.28
N ASP A 210 10.01 32.50 10.82
CA ASP A 210 10.18 32.32 12.26
C ASP A 210 9.82 33.60 13.01
N ILE A 211 9.17 33.44 14.15
CA ILE A 211 8.81 34.54 15.04
C ILE A 211 9.33 34.31 16.46
N PRO A 212 9.58 35.39 17.22
CA PRO A 212 9.85 35.27 18.65
C PRO A 212 8.68 34.61 19.39
N PRO A 213 8.90 34.13 20.63
CA PRO A 213 7.82 33.64 21.47
C PRO A 213 6.67 34.65 21.59
N PHE A 214 5.43 34.15 21.62
CA PHE A 214 4.28 35.02 21.86
C PHE A 214 4.38 35.66 23.25
N ASP A 215 4.05 36.95 23.33
CA ASP A 215 4.03 37.70 24.59
C ASP A 215 3.11 37.03 25.63
N THR A 216 1.97 36.52 25.17
CA THR A 216 1.04 35.72 25.95
C THR A 216 1.06 34.27 25.44
N PRO A 217 1.30 33.26 26.30
CA PRO A 217 1.21 31.85 25.92
C PRO A 217 -0.15 31.51 25.29
N LEU A 218 -0.16 30.56 24.36
CA LEU A 218 -1.40 30.06 23.77
C LEU A 218 -2.26 29.37 24.84
N ALA A 219 -3.57 29.64 24.84
CA ALA A 219 -4.51 28.93 25.70
C ALA A 219 -4.60 27.42 25.38
N VAL A 220 -4.37 27.05 24.12
CA VAL A 220 -4.31 25.65 23.68
C VAL A 220 -2.96 25.05 24.00
N THR A 221 -2.96 23.92 24.73
CA THR A 221 -1.78 23.16 25.11
C THR A 221 -1.47 22.07 24.09
N GLU A 222 -0.32 21.42 24.23
CA GLU A 222 0.01 20.24 23.42
C GLU A 222 -0.95 19.07 23.67
N ALA A 223 -1.43 18.90 24.90
CA ALA A 223 -2.42 17.87 25.23
C ALA A 223 -3.74 18.05 24.46
N HIS A 224 -4.22 19.30 24.31
CA HIS A 224 -5.40 19.58 23.50
C HIS A 224 -5.18 19.24 22.02
N LEU A 225 -3.97 19.48 21.50
CA LEU A 225 -3.62 19.12 20.12
C LEU A 225 -3.58 17.60 19.94
N ASP A 226 -3.06 16.86 20.93
CA ASP A 226 -3.02 15.40 20.89
C ASP A 226 -4.42 14.79 20.91
N GLU A 227 -5.34 15.31 21.73
CA GLU A 227 -6.76 14.90 21.72
C GLU A 227 -7.40 15.07 20.34
N VAL A 228 -7.16 16.21 19.67
CA VAL A 228 -7.68 16.45 18.32
C VAL A 228 -7.01 15.53 17.30
N VAL A 229 -5.71 15.26 17.41
CA VAL A 229 -5.03 14.32 16.52
C VAL A 229 -5.60 12.90 16.67
N ASP A 230 -5.90 12.46 17.88
CA ASP A 230 -6.53 11.16 18.13
C ASP A 230 -7.95 11.11 17.54
N GLU A 231 -8.72 12.18 17.68
CA GLU A 231 -10.05 12.32 17.06
C GLU A 231 -9.97 12.27 15.52
N GLU A 232 -9.02 13.00 14.92
CA GLU A 232 -8.79 12.98 13.48
C GLU A 232 -8.40 11.59 12.96
N MET A 233 -7.55 10.89 13.71
CA MET A 233 -7.13 9.53 13.38
C MET A 233 -8.31 8.57 13.37
N PHE A 234 -9.28 8.73 14.27
CA PHE A 234 -10.51 7.94 14.28
C PHE A 234 -11.34 8.13 13.00
N PHE A 235 -11.50 9.38 12.53
CA PHE A 235 -12.22 9.65 11.28
C PHE A 235 -11.48 9.07 10.06
N GLU A 236 -10.16 9.17 10.03
CA GLU A 236 -9.34 8.67 8.92
C GLU A 236 -9.37 7.14 8.82
N GLN A 237 -9.37 6.43 9.96
CA GLN A 237 -9.52 4.98 10.00
C GLN A 237 -10.78 4.50 9.29
N GLY A 238 -11.89 5.26 9.36
CA GLY A 238 -13.12 4.94 8.63
C GLY A 238 -12.90 4.86 7.12
N SER A 239 -12.21 5.86 6.54
CA SER A 239 -11.91 5.89 5.11
C SER A 239 -10.97 4.77 4.66
N VAL A 240 -9.97 4.42 5.49
CA VAL A 240 -9.07 3.30 5.20
C VAL A 240 -9.81 1.96 5.31
N ALA A 241 -10.69 1.81 6.31
CA ALA A 241 -11.48 0.60 6.49
C ALA A 241 -12.36 0.29 5.28
N ASP A 242 -12.92 1.31 4.62
CA ASP A 242 -13.72 1.12 3.40
C ASP A 242 -12.88 0.55 2.25
N THR A 243 -11.64 1.02 2.08
CA THR A 243 -10.72 0.51 1.06
C THR A 243 -10.25 -0.90 1.39
N GLU A 244 -9.93 -1.15 2.66
CA GLU A 244 -9.48 -2.46 3.17
C GLU A 244 -10.60 -3.51 3.15
N GLN A 245 -11.88 -3.11 3.17
CA GLN A 245 -13.03 -4.02 3.10
C GLN A 245 -12.95 -4.91 1.84
N ALA A 246 -12.67 -4.33 0.67
CA ALA A 246 -12.58 -5.07 -0.58
C ALA A 246 -11.42 -6.09 -0.57
N ASN A 247 -10.27 -5.71 0.01
CA ASN A 247 -9.12 -6.58 0.18
C ASN A 247 -9.43 -7.73 1.14
N PHE A 248 -10.10 -7.43 2.25
CA PHE A 248 -10.52 -8.42 3.23
C PHE A 248 -11.51 -9.43 2.64
N GLU A 249 -12.54 -8.97 1.95
CA GLU A 249 -13.52 -9.84 1.28
C GLU A 249 -12.84 -10.76 0.25
N THR A 250 -11.94 -10.19 -0.54
CA THR A 250 -11.14 -10.96 -1.51
C THR A 250 -10.31 -12.03 -0.81
N ALA A 251 -9.62 -11.70 0.29
CA ALA A 251 -8.83 -12.65 1.06
C ALA A 251 -9.70 -13.77 1.65
N MET A 252 -10.86 -13.43 2.22
CA MET A 252 -11.79 -14.43 2.76
C MET A 252 -12.34 -15.36 1.67
N ALA A 253 -12.69 -14.82 0.50
CA ALA A 253 -13.14 -15.62 -0.65
C ALA A 253 -12.05 -16.56 -1.16
N GLN A 254 -10.78 -16.12 -1.16
CA GLN A 254 -9.64 -16.98 -1.51
C GLN A 254 -9.45 -18.12 -0.50
N LEU A 255 -9.66 -17.88 0.79
CA LEU A 255 -9.59 -18.93 1.82
C LEU A 255 -10.71 -19.97 1.68
N ASP A 256 -11.94 -19.53 1.38
CA ASP A 256 -13.04 -20.45 1.10
C ASP A 256 -12.76 -21.28 -0.16
N ARG A 257 -12.20 -20.66 -1.20
CA ARG A 257 -11.79 -21.36 -2.42
C ARG A 257 -10.66 -22.36 -2.16
N TYR A 258 -9.69 -22.01 -1.33
CA TYR A 258 -8.62 -22.92 -0.91
C TYR A 258 -9.18 -24.21 -0.26
N LEU A 259 -10.15 -24.09 0.64
CA LEU A 259 -10.81 -25.26 1.24
C LEU A 259 -11.52 -26.12 0.18
N ALA A 260 -12.24 -25.47 -0.75
CA ALA A 260 -12.93 -26.16 -1.83
C ALA A 260 -11.96 -26.92 -2.75
N ASP A 261 -10.85 -26.29 -3.14
CA ASP A 261 -9.82 -26.89 -3.99
C ASP A 261 -9.12 -28.05 -3.27
N ARG A 262 -8.81 -27.90 -1.98
CA ARG A 262 -8.22 -28.98 -1.17
C ARG A 262 -9.17 -30.17 -1.03
N ALA A 263 -10.45 -29.92 -0.78
CA ALA A 263 -11.48 -30.96 -0.74
C ALA A 263 -11.60 -31.68 -2.09
N LEU A 264 -11.53 -30.95 -3.22
CA LEU A 264 -11.55 -31.55 -4.55
C LEU A 264 -10.36 -32.50 -4.77
N VAL A 265 -9.16 -32.09 -4.40
CA VAL A 265 -7.94 -32.92 -4.51
C VAL A 265 -8.06 -34.18 -3.66
N LEU A 266 -8.55 -34.08 -2.42
CA LEU A 266 -8.75 -35.22 -1.54
C LEU A 266 -9.82 -36.18 -2.08
N ARG A 267 -10.95 -35.67 -2.62
CA ARG A 267 -11.97 -36.50 -3.27
C ARG A 267 -11.41 -37.30 -4.44
N ARG A 268 -10.61 -36.68 -5.30
CA ARG A 268 -9.92 -37.36 -6.42
C ARG A 268 -8.92 -38.41 -5.91
N SER A 269 -8.21 -38.11 -4.83
CA SER A 269 -7.29 -39.08 -4.20
C SER A 269 -8.06 -40.29 -3.65
N ARG A 270 -9.17 -40.06 -2.96
CA ARG A 270 -10.05 -41.10 -2.42
C ARG A 270 -10.61 -41.98 -3.52
N GLU A 271 -11.07 -41.39 -4.62
CA GLU A 271 -11.59 -42.15 -5.76
C GLU A 271 -10.53 -43.08 -6.35
N ARG A 272 -9.30 -42.59 -6.54
CA ARG A 272 -8.16 -43.43 -6.97
C ARG A 272 -7.90 -44.58 -6.00
N GLN A 273 -7.95 -44.34 -4.69
CA GLN A 273 -7.78 -45.40 -3.70
C GLN A 273 -8.92 -46.41 -3.71
N ARG A 274 -10.18 -45.97 -3.92
CA ARG A 274 -11.33 -46.89 -4.09
C ARG A 274 -11.18 -47.77 -5.33
N THR A 275 -10.67 -47.23 -6.44
CA THR A 275 -10.34 -48.04 -7.62
C THR A 275 -9.24 -49.07 -7.30
N ARG A 276 -8.20 -48.67 -6.56
CA ARG A 276 -7.14 -49.60 -6.11
C ARG A 276 -7.67 -50.68 -5.18
N LEU A 277 -8.58 -50.34 -4.28
CA LEU A 277 -9.24 -51.27 -3.37
C LEU A 277 -9.97 -52.36 -4.16
N LYS A 278 -10.84 -51.95 -5.10
CA LYS A 278 -11.57 -52.89 -5.98
C LYS A 278 -10.63 -53.82 -6.75
N ASN A 279 -9.51 -53.30 -7.27
CA ASN A 279 -8.52 -54.11 -7.97
C ASN A 279 -7.80 -55.09 -7.02
N ALA A 280 -7.48 -54.67 -5.80
CA ALA A 280 -6.86 -55.50 -4.78
C ALA A 280 -7.82 -56.62 -4.29
N GLU A 281 -9.12 -56.33 -4.14
CA GLU A 281 -10.15 -57.32 -3.81
C GLU A 281 -10.26 -58.39 -4.90
N GLN A 282 -10.24 -57.97 -6.18
CA GLN A 282 -10.21 -58.89 -7.32
C GLN A 282 -8.91 -59.71 -7.38
N ALA A 283 -7.77 -59.13 -7.03
CA ALA A 283 -6.51 -59.87 -6.96
C ALA A 283 -6.51 -60.91 -5.83
N ARG A 284 -7.04 -60.55 -4.66
CA ARG A 284 -7.23 -61.45 -3.51
C ARG A 284 -8.11 -62.65 -3.87
N SER A 285 -9.25 -62.42 -4.54
CA SER A 285 -10.18 -63.50 -4.90
C SER A 285 -9.58 -64.49 -5.90
N ARG A 286 -8.56 -64.08 -6.66
CA ARG A 286 -7.80 -64.91 -7.62
C ARG A 286 -6.54 -65.55 -7.02
N ALA A 287 -6.22 -65.30 -5.75
CA ALA A 287 -5.01 -65.81 -5.11
C ALA A 287 -5.17 -67.28 -4.69
N ASN A 288 -4.34 -68.15 -5.27
CA ASN A 288 -4.42 -69.60 -5.10
C ASN A 288 -3.51 -70.14 -3.97
N GLY A 289 -2.61 -69.33 -3.41
CA GLY A 289 -1.69 -69.73 -2.34
C GLY A 289 -1.86 -68.93 -1.04
N ALA A 290 -1.58 -69.57 0.10
CA ALA A 290 -1.70 -68.95 1.44
C ALA A 290 -0.83 -67.69 1.58
N GLU A 291 0.40 -67.72 1.06
CA GLU A 291 1.32 -66.57 1.10
C GLU A 291 0.84 -65.41 0.21
N GLN A 292 0.29 -65.72 -0.97
CA GLN A 292 -0.28 -64.71 -1.88
C GLN A 292 -1.52 -64.05 -1.26
N ARG A 293 -2.39 -64.83 -0.58
CA ARG A 293 -3.53 -64.28 0.16
C ARG A 293 -3.09 -63.38 1.30
N ALA A 294 -2.09 -63.79 2.09
CA ALA A 294 -1.58 -62.98 3.19
C ALA A 294 -1.04 -61.61 2.72
N ARG A 295 -0.31 -61.58 1.59
CA ARG A 295 0.16 -60.32 0.97
C ARG A 295 -1.00 -59.46 0.46
N ALA A 296 -1.99 -60.07 -0.19
CA ALA A 296 -3.18 -59.36 -0.68
C ALA A 296 -4.01 -58.77 0.47
N ASP A 297 -4.16 -59.50 1.57
CA ASP A 297 -4.86 -59.05 2.78
C ASP A 297 -4.15 -57.87 3.44
N HIS A 298 -2.81 -57.88 3.49
CA HIS A 298 -2.03 -56.75 3.98
C HIS A 298 -2.25 -55.50 3.12
N GLN A 299 -2.16 -55.64 1.80
CA GLN A 299 -2.35 -54.54 0.86
C GLN A 299 -3.77 -53.96 0.92
N LEU A 300 -4.80 -54.80 1.11
CA LEU A 300 -6.17 -54.33 1.33
C LEU A 300 -6.28 -53.45 2.57
N ARG A 301 -5.75 -53.93 3.70
CA ARG A 301 -5.77 -53.16 4.95
C ARG A 301 -5.08 -51.81 4.79
N GLU A 302 -3.94 -51.74 4.12
CA GLU A 302 -3.24 -50.47 3.87
C GLU A 302 -4.09 -49.49 3.04
N ILE A 303 -4.78 -49.99 2.00
CA ILE A 303 -5.65 -49.17 1.16
C ILE A 303 -6.87 -48.69 1.94
N GLU A 304 -7.50 -49.56 2.73
CA GLU A 304 -8.63 -49.22 3.61
C GLU A 304 -8.24 -48.12 4.61
N HIS A 305 -7.12 -48.29 5.32
CA HIS A 305 -6.60 -47.25 6.24
C HIS A 305 -6.26 -45.95 5.50
N SER A 306 -5.85 -46.01 4.23
CA SER A 306 -5.64 -44.80 3.44
C SER A 306 -6.96 -44.11 3.07
N ILE A 307 -8.03 -44.86 2.81
CA ILE A 307 -9.36 -44.31 2.52
C ILE A 307 -9.95 -43.67 3.78
N ASP A 308 -9.89 -44.36 4.92
CA ASP A 308 -10.40 -43.86 6.20
C ASP A 308 -9.73 -42.53 6.58
N ARG A 309 -8.40 -42.42 6.40
CA ARG A 309 -7.67 -41.17 6.61
C ARG A 309 -8.14 -40.05 5.67
N LEU A 310 -8.38 -40.35 4.40
CA LEU A 310 -8.87 -39.36 3.42
C LEU A 310 -10.29 -38.90 3.73
N ASP A 311 -11.16 -39.81 4.17
CA ASP A 311 -12.53 -39.49 4.58
C ASP A 311 -12.53 -38.63 5.86
N ALA A 312 -11.70 -38.97 6.86
CA ALA A 312 -11.53 -38.13 8.05
C ALA A 312 -11.03 -36.71 7.72
N GLN A 313 -10.08 -36.58 6.78
CA GLN A 313 -9.61 -35.28 6.31
C GLN A 313 -10.68 -34.48 5.56
N LEU A 314 -11.50 -35.15 4.75
CA LEU A 314 -12.63 -34.52 4.06
C LEU A 314 -13.69 -34.02 5.05
N ASP A 315 -13.96 -34.79 6.11
CA ASP A 315 -14.90 -34.41 7.16
C ASP A 315 -14.38 -33.21 7.97
N ALA A 316 -13.08 -33.16 8.26
CA ALA A 316 -12.45 -32.01 8.90
C ALA A 316 -12.60 -30.74 8.04
N LEU A 317 -12.28 -30.82 6.74
CA LEU A 317 -12.46 -29.69 5.81
C LEU A 317 -13.93 -29.26 5.69
N ALA A 318 -14.87 -30.19 5.71
CA ALA A 318 -16.30 -29.87 5.68
C ALA A 318 -16.75 -29.07 6.91
N LYS A 319 -16.10 -29.30 8.06
CA LYS A 319 -16.29 -28.55 9.31
C LYS A 319 -15.44 -27.27 9.37
N ARG A 320 -14.68 -26.94 8.32
CA ARG A 320 -13.67 -25.87 8.27
C ARG A 320 -12.58 -26.03 9.34
N ASP A 321 -12.37 -27.25 9.81
CA ASP A 321 -11.33 -27.60 10.79
C ASP A 321 -10.02 -27.84 10.04
N ASP A 322 -9.33 -26.74 9.73
CA ASP A 322 -8.03 -26.74 9.08
C ASP A 322 -7.13 -25.64 9.63
N ASP A 323 -6.03 -26.03 10.27
CA ASP A 323 -5.08 -25.10 10.88
C ASP A 323 -4.55 -24.03 9.93
N ALA A 324 -4.37 -24.36 8.64
CA ALA A 324 -3.85 -23.41 7.68
C ALA A 324 -4.90 -22.35 7.33
N TYR A 325 -6.15 -22.76 7.16
CA TYR A 325 -7.30 -21.86 7.02
C TYR A 325 -7.45 -20.97 8.25
N ASP A 326 -7.45 -21.53 9.47
CA ASP A 326 -7.65 -20.74 10.69
C ASP A 326 -6.54 -19.72 10.93
N ARG A 327 -5.26 -20.12 10.77
CA ARG A 327 -4.15 -19.17 10.86
C ARG A 327 -4.23 -18.08 9.80
N ALA A 328 -4.65 -18.40 8.58
CA ALA A 328 -4.78 -17.41 7.53
C ALA A 328 -5.97 -16.47 7.77
N LYS A 329 -7.08 -16.99 8.29
CA LYS A 329 -8.25 -16.21 8.73
C LYS A 329 -7.85 -15.25 9.83
N VAL A 330 -7.21 -15.72 10.91
CA VAL A 330 -6.71 -14.86 12.00
C VAL A 330 -5.86 -13.72 11.46
N ARG A 331 -4.88 -14.02 10.59
CA ARG A 331 -4.04 -12.99 9.96
C ARG A 331 -4.83 -11.98 9.12
N ALA A 332 -5.87 -12.42 8.41
CA ALA A 332 -6.74 -11.51 7.64
C ALA A 332 -7.51 -10.55 8.56
N TYR A 333 -8.01 -11.04 9.69
CA TYR A 333 -8.65 -10.21 10.71
C TYR A 333 -7.65 -9.27 11.40
N GLU A 334 -6.48 -9.77 11.78
CA GLU A 334 -5.43 -8.94 12.40
C GLU A 334 -5.02 -7.78 11.49
N ARG A 335 -4.84 -8.02 10.19
CA ARG A 335 -4.52 -6.96 9.21
C ARG A 335 -5.63 -5.93 9.11
N ARG A 336 -6.88 -6.37 8.99
CA ARG A 336 -8.03 -5.47 8.84
C ARG A 336 -8.22 -4.53 10.03
N TYR A 337 -8.00 -5.03 11.24
CA TYR A 337 -8.27 -4.28 12.48
C TYR A 337 -6.98 -3.81 13.17
N HIS A 338 -5.85 -3.85 12.47
CA HIS A 338 -4.60 -3.34 13.03
C HIS A 338 -4.70 -1.83 13.22
N ALA A 339 -4.55 -1.35 14.45
CA ALA A 339 -4.53 0.08 14.73
C ALA A 339 -3.36 0.75 13.99
N PRO A 340 -3.56 1.91 13.35
CA PRO A 340 -2.48 2.65 12.74
C PRO A 340 -1.47 3.08 13.81
N ARG A 341 -0.21 3.16 13.41
CA ARG A 341 0.84 3.73 14.25
C ARG A 341 0.98 5.21 13.90
N ALA A 342 0.69 6.08 14.87
CA ALA A 342 0.94 7.51 14.74
C ALA A 342 2.39 7.85 15.12
N GLU A 343 3.03 8.67 14.30
CA GLU A 343 4.33 9.27 14.58
C GLU A 343 4.25 10.78 14.32
N ARG A 344 4.51 11.59 15.36
CA ARG A 344 4.56 13.04 15.24
C ARG A 344 5.86 13.42 14.51
N LEU A 345 5.72 14.07 13.35
CA LEU A 345 6.86 14.53 12.55
C LEU A 345 7.23 16.00 12.85
N LEU A 346 6.22 16.81 13.16
CA LEU A 346 6.37 18.25 13.39
C LEU A 346 5.39 18.72 14.47
N THR A 347 5.83 19.62 15.35
CA THR A 347 4.94 20.51 16.11
C THR A 347 5.37 21.96 15.98
N ALA A 348 4.39 22.85 15.79
CA ALA A 348 4.62 24.29 15.69
C ALA A 348 3.53 25.09 16.38
N GLU A 349 3.91 26.20 17.02
CA GLU A 349 2.99 27.27 17.35
C GLU A 349 2.94 28.22 16.14
N PHE A 350 1.76 28.69 15.76
CA PHE A 350 1.61 29.49 14.56
C PHE A 350 0.69 30.69 14.72
N VAL A 351 0.85 31.66 13.81
CA VAL A 351 -0.10 32.74 13.56
C VAL A 351 -0.29 32.92 12.06
N ILE A 352 -1.52 33.22 11.65
CA ILE A 352 -1.86 33.52 10.24
C ILE A 352 -1.85 35.04 10.04
N ALA A 353 -1.09 35.55 9.09
CA ALA A 353 -0.95 36.98 8.80
C ALA A 353 -2.14 37.59 8.05
#